data_AF-A0A240EHC4-F1
#
_entry.id   AF-A0A240EHC4-F1
#
_cell.length_a   1.000
_cell.length_b   1.000
_cell.length_c   1.000
_cell.angle_alpha   90.00
_cell.angle_beta   90.00
_cell.angle_gamma   90.00
#
_symmetry.space_group_name_H-M   'P 1'
#
loop_
_entity.id
_entity.type
_entity.pdbx_description
1 polymer ?
#
loop_
_entity_poly.entity_id
_entity_poly.type
_entity_poly.pdbx_seq_one_letter_code
_entity_poly.pdbx_strand_id
1 'polypeptide(L)'
;MRHTSLLLLALGSKAAFAASSYIEGHIQFNSTYLYDSKTTAKMAAGHTFDTDTTVKFKIEDIAIGATPHSDRHHHHDMYYGHSVRAPLLTLGVEQRFQMSESFWLGAGYNHLMQVGETVQYRPLFKIGYDFEQGLSLSHRTRIEVYAQNDRWENKPATDYIALIIK
;
A
#
# COMPACT_ATOMS: atom_id res chain seq x y z
N MET A 1 2.29 -14.69 -28.67
CA MET A 1 2.28 -15.52 -27.44
C MET A 1 2.98 -14.73 -26.36
N ARG A 2 2.26 -14.24 -25.34
CA ARG A 2 2.80 -13.35 -24.29
C ARG A 2 3.16 -14.20 -23.08
N HIS A 3 4.44 -14.34 -22.79
CA HIS A 3 4.93 -14.92 -21.55
C HIS A 3 5.19 -13.79 -20.55
N THR A 4 4.24 -13.54 -19.67
CA THR A 4 4.44 -12.71 -18.48
C THR A 4 4.93 -13.61 -17.36
N SER A 5 6.25 -13.74 -17.21
CA SER A 5 6.85 -14.36 -16.03
C SER A 5 6.97 -13.30 -14.93
N LEU A 6 6.14 -13.42 -13.89
CA LEU A 6 6.23 -12.64 -12.66
C LEU A 6 7.05 -13.45 -11.65
N LEU A 7 8.34 -13.20 -11.54
CA LEU A 7 9.17 -13.76 -10.47
C LEU A 7 9.09 -12.83 -9.26
N LEU A 8 8.16 -13.09 -8.36
CA LEU A 8 8.03 -12.37 -7.10
C LEU A 8 9.01 -12.96 -6.08
N LEU A 9 10.29 -12.57 -6.15
CA LEU A 9 11.27 -12.91 -5.12
C LEU A 9 11.17 -11.90 -3.98
N ALA A 10 10.19 -12.11 -3.09
CA ALA A 10 10.09 -11.38 -1.84
C ALA A 10 11.17 -11.89 -0.87
N LEU A 11 12.42 -11.48 -1.06
CA LEU A 11 13.43 -11.53 0.00
C LEU A 11 13.14 -10.39 0.98
N GLY A 12 12.04 -10.51 1.70
CA GLY A 12 11.82 -9.74 2.92
C GLY A 12 12.84 -10.22 3.94
N SER A 13 14.00 -9.57 3.98
CA SER A 13 14.86 -9.64 5.15
C SER A 13 14.03 -9.09 6.30
N LYS A 14 13.53 -10.00 7.15
CA LYS A 14 12.90 -9.64 8.42
C LYS A 14 13.97 -8.91 9.23
N ALA A 15 13.99 -7.57 9.13
CA ALA A 15 14.65 -6.76 10.13
C ALA A 15 14.01 -7.13 11.47
N ALA A 16 14.85 -7.55 12.40
CA ALA A 16 14.45 -8.01 13.72
C ALA A 16 13.43 -7.04 14.33
N PHE A 17 12.30 -7.61 14.76
CA PHE A 17 11.21 -6.94 15.45
C PHE A 17 11.74 -6.05 16.59
N ALA A 18 11.62 -4.73 16.43
CA ALA A 18 11.21 -3.90 17.55
C ALA A 18 9.69 -4.10 17.64
N ALA A 19 9.23 -4.96 18.55
CA ALA A 19 7.98 -5.74 18.52
C ALA A 19 6.64 -5.04 18.23
N SER A 20 6.60 -3.71 18.10
CA SER A 20 5.43 -2.91 17.78
C SER A 20 5.61 -1.99 16.57
N SER A 21 6.83 -1.57 16.23
CA SER A 21 7.11 -0.60 15.16
C SER A 21 7.86 -1.22 13.99
N TYR A 22 7.59 -0.73 12.78
CA TYR A 22 8.37 -1.08 11.62
C TYR A 22 8.53 0.10 10.66
N ILE A 23 9.61 0.05 9.89
CA ILE A 23 9.83 0.85 8.68
C ILE A 23 10.27 -0.12 7.59
N GLU A 24 9.59 -0.08 6.45
CA GLU A 24 9.89 -0.87 5.27
C GLU A 24 10.12 0.04 4.07
N GLY A 25 11.10 -0.31 3.25
CA GLY A 25 11.41 0.35 1.98
C GLY A 25 11.52 -0.69 0.88
N HIS A 26 10.84 -0.45 -0.23
CA HIS A 26 10.82 -1.34 -1.38
C HIS A 26 11.18 -0.55 -2.63
N ILE A 27 12.10 -1.09 -3.42
CA ILE A 27 12.43 -0.59 -4.76
C ILE A 27 12.01 -1.65 -5.76
N GLN A 28 11.23 -1.25 -6.75
CA GLN A 28 10.70 -2.13 -7.79
C GLN A 28 11.20 -1.66 -9.16
N PHE A 29 11.75 -2.61 -9.92
CA PHE A 29 12.15 -2.43 -11.31
C PHE A 29 11.07 -3.01 -12.21
N ASN A 30 10.57 -2.22 -13.14
CA ASN A 30 9.47 -2.56 -14.03
C ASN A 30 10.00 -2.64 -15.48
N SER A 31 9.53 -3.65 -16.23
CA SER A 31 9.86 -3.79 -17.66
C SER A 31 9.21 -2.71 -18.53
N THR A 32 8.05 -2.21 -18.09
CA THR A 32 7.31 -1.07 -18.66
C THR A 32 7.34 0.12 -17.71
N TYR A 33 7.04 1.32 -18.22
CA TYR A 33 6.87 2.49 -17.36
C TYR A 33 5.62 2.31 -16.50
N LEU A 34 5.81 2.35 -15.18
CA LEU A 34 4.76 2.37 -14.17
C LEU A 34 4.89 3.70 -13.43
N TYR A 35 3.85 4.54 -13.47
CA TYR A 35 3.88 5.87 -12.85
C TYR A 35 5.08 6.71 -13.32
N ASP A 36 5.22 6.81 -14.65
CA ASP A 36 6.26 7.59 -15.33
C ASP A 36 7.70 7.09 -15.16
N SER A 37 7.95 6.00 -14.43
CA SER A 37 9.29 5.46 -14.22
C SER A 37 9.37 3.94 -14.41
N LYS A 38 10.51 3.44 -14.89
CA LYS A 38 10.84 2.01 -14.83
C LYS A 38 11.35 1.57 -13.46
N THR A 39 11.59 2.52 -12.56
CA THR A 39 12.02 2.26 -11.19
C THR A 39 11.16 3.05 -10.22
N THR A 40 10.39 2.34 -9.41
CA THR A 40 9.49 2.93 -8.42
C THR A 40 9.92 2.53 -7.02
N ALA A 41 9.87 3.45 -6.07
CA ALA A 41 10.05 3.18 -4.65
C ALA A 41 8.74 3.32 -3.89
N LYS A 42 8.66 2.57 -2.79
CA LYS A 42 7.60 2.64 -1.79
C LYS A 42 8.25 2.59 -0.42
N MET A 43 7.76 3.42 0.49
CA MET A 43 8.14 3.38 1.90
C MET A 43 6.88 3.24 2.74
N ALA A 44 6.91 2.42 3.79
CA ALA A 44 5.87 2.40 4.79
C ALA A 44 6.46 2.36 6.18
N ALA A 45 5.75 2.96 7.12
CA ALA A 45 6.03 2.89 8.54
C ALA A 45 4.75 2.55 9.26
N GLY A 46 4.84 1.83 10.37
CA GLY A 46 3.68 1.53 11.18
C GLY A 46 4.05 1.21 12.61
N HIS A 47 3.06 1.35 13.49
CA HIS A 47 3.15 0.99 14.89
C HIS A 47 1.87 0.30 15.34
N THR A 48 1.99 -0.85 15.99
CA THR A 48 0.92 -1.58 16.67
C THR A 48 1.05 -1.34 18.17
N PHE A 49 0.10 -0.64 18.75
CA PHE A 49 0.01 -0.42 20.18
C PHE A 49 -0.40 -1.70 20.91
N ASP A 50 -0.17 -1.74 22.23
CA ASP A 50 -0.60 -2.85 23.11
C ASP A 50 -2.14 -3.05 23.12
N THR A 51 -2.90 -2.05 22.65
CA THR A 51 -4.34 -2.14 22.43
C THR A 51 -4.72 -2.88 21.15
N ASP A 52 -3.76 -3.50 20.44
CA ASP A 52 -3.96 -4.13 19.13
C ASP A 52 -4.44 -3.16 18.03
N THR A 53 -4.25 -1.86 18.28
CA THR A 53 -4.46 -0.81 17.28
C THR A 53 -3.19 -0.62 16.48
N THR A 54 -3.26 -0.69 15.16
CA THR A 54 -2.13 -0.38 14.26
C THR A 54 -2.37 0.92 13.51
N VAL A 55 -1.44 1.86 13.64
CA VAL A 55 -1.37 3.05 12.78
C VAL A 55 -0.32 2.82 11.70
N LYS A 56 -0.62 3.20 10.46
CA LYS A 56 0.23 3.00 9.29
C LYS A 56 0.32 4.27 8.46
N PHE A 57 1.51 4.50 7.95
CA PHE A 57 1.82 5.54 6.99
C PHE A 57 2.54 4.90 5.81
N LYS A 58 2.19 5.27 4.59
CA LYS A 58 2.83 4.75 3.39
C LYS A 58 2.93 5.84 2.34
N ILE A 59 4.11 5.97 1.75
CA ILE A 59 4.35 6.74 0.53
C ILE A 59 4.59 5.72 -0.59
N GLU A 60 3.78 5.76 -1.63
CA GLU A 60 3.86 4.84 -2.77
C GLU A 60 3.99 5.59 -4.09
N ASP A 61 4.37 4.84 -5.14
CA ASP A 61 4.56 5.34 -6.50
C ASP A 61 5.64 6.44 -6.62
N ILE A 62 6.70 6.37 -5.82
CA ILE A 62 7.83 7.31 -5.90
C ILE A 62 8.68 6.96 -7.13
N ALA A 63 8.68 7.80 -8.17
CA ALA A 63 9.59 7.64 -9.30
C ALA A 63 11.04 7.97 -8.88
N ILE A 64 11.95 7.00 -8.94
CA ILE A 64 13.37 7.15 -8.54
C ILE A 64 14.36 6.85 -9.69
N GLY A 65 13.95 7.05 -10.93
CA GLY A 65 14.74 6.76 -12.13
C GLY A 65 14.36 7.63 -13.32
N ALA A 66 14.88 7.30 -14.50
CA ALA A 66 14.62 8.05 -15.72
C ALA A 66 13.12 8.02 -16.09
N THR A 67 12.56 9.21 -16.28
CA THR A 67 11.17 9.42 -16.70
C THR A 67 11.16 9.87 -18.17
N PRO A 68 10.34 9.27 -19.05
CA PRO A 68 10.40 9.52 -20.50
C PRO A 68 9.97 10.94 -20.93
N HIS A 69 9.57 11.80 -20.00
CA HIS A 69 9.16 13.19 -20.23
C HIS A 69 10.24 14.24 -19.89
N SER A 70 11.49 13.82 -19.62
CA SER A 70 12.60 14.73 -19.28
C SER A 70 13.20 15.51 -20.47
N ASP A 71 12.84 15.16 -21.71
CA ASP A 71 13.61 15.59 -22.90
C ASP A 71 12.86 16.56 -23.85
N ARG A 72 11.70 17.11 -23.46
CA ARG A 72 10.98 18.08 -24.30
C ARG A 72 11.20 19.51 -23.82
N HIS A 73 12.21 20.15 -24.41
CA HIS A 73 12.39 21.60 -24.41
C HIS A 73 11.11 22.33 -24.80
N HIS A 74 10.41 22.92 -23.84
CA HIS A 74 9.50 24.03 -24.10
C HIS A 74 9.80 25.17 -23.13
N HIS A 75 10.25 26.26 -23.73
CA HIS A 75 10.54 27.53 -23.07
C HIS A 75 9.24 28.17 -22.55
N HIS A 76 9.43 28.98 -21.51
CA HIS A 76 8.50 29.93 -20.89
C HIS A 76 7.67 29.42 -19.69
N ASP A 77 7.93 30.14 -18.60
CA ASP A 77 7.16 30.33 -17.38
C ASP A 77 7.27 29.23 -16.31
N MET A 78 7.87 29.63 -15.18
CA MET A 78 8.01 28.84 -13.97
C MET A 78 6.62 28.50 -13.41
N TYR A 79 6.12 27.32 -13.78
CA TYR A 79 5.00 26.65 -13.13
C TYR A 79 5.18 25.14 -13.33
N TYR A 80 5.34 24.39 -12.23
CA TYR A 80 5.26 22.91 -12.13
C TYR A 80 5.11 22.16 -13.47
N GLY A 81 6.22 21.96 -14.19
CA GLY A 81 6.18 21.72 -15.63
C GLY A 81 7.18 20.71 -16.16
N HIS A 82 7.28 19.53 -15.55
CA HIS A 82 7.67 18.28 -16.23
C HIS A 82 7.04 17.11 -15.45
N SER A 83 6.13 16.38 -16.09
CA SER A 83 5.11 15.52 -15.49
C SER A 83 5.70 14.26 -14.84
N VAL A 84 6.13 14.38 -13.59
CA VAL A 84 6.27 13.25 -12.67
C VAL A 84 5.02 13.22 -11.82
N ARG A 85 4.22 12.15 -11.91
CA ARG A 85 3.07 11.96 -11.03
C ARG A 85 3.49 12.09 -9.57
N ALA A 86 2.82 12.95 -8.81
CA ALA A 86 3.11 13.12 -7.40
C ALA A 86 2.89 11.80 -6.63
N PRO A 87 3.72 11.49 -5.62
CA PRO A 87 3.58 10.26 -4.87
C PRO A 87 2.23 10.20 -4.15
N LEU A 88 1.74 8.98 -3.98
CA LEU A 88 0.53 8.71 -3.22
C LEU A 88 0.87 8.56 -1.74
N LEU A 89 0.04 9.15 -0.90
CA LEU A 89 0.12 9.06 0.54
C LEU A 89 -1.03 8.22 1.06
N THR A 90 -0.75 7.17 1.82
CA THR A 90 -1.76 6.43 2.57
C THR A 90 -1.55 6.63 4.07
N LEU A 91 -2.59 7.07 4.76
CA LEU A 91 -2.70 7.03 6.21
C LEU A 91 -3.72 5.97 6.59
N GLY A 92 -3.40 5.13 7.56
CA GLY A 92 -4.23 3.99 7.94
C GLY A 92 -4.31 3.77 9.43
N VAL A 93 -5.48 3.36 9.90
CA VAL A 93 -5.67 2.83 11.25
C VAL A 93 -6.44 1.52 11.16
N GLU A 94 -6.01 0.50 11.89
CA GLU A 94 -6.67 -0.78 11.98
C GLU A 94 -6.74 -1.22 13.44
N GLN A 95 -7.87 -1.74 13.88
CA GLN A 95 -8.05 -2.35 15.19
C GLN A 95 -8.22 -3.85 15.00
N ARG A 96 -7.45 -4.66 15.72
CA ARG A 96 -7.66 -6.10 15.83
C ARG A 96 -8.44 -6.41 17.11
N PHE A 97 -9.37 -7.35 17.02
CA PHE A 97 -10.20 -7.84 18.11
C PHE A 97 -9.99 -9.35 18.22
N GLN A 98 -9.38 -9.78 19.31
CA GLN A 98 -9.20 -11.19 19.62
C GLN A 98 -10.52 -11.75 20.16
N MET A 99 -11.09 -12.73 19.47
CA MET A 99 -12.41 -13.30 19.81
C MET A 99 -12.28 -14.63 20.56
N SER A 100 -11.23 -15.39 20.26
CA SER A 100 -10.85 -16.63 20.97
C SER A 100 -9.32 -16.76 20.97
N GLU A 101 -8.75 -17.89 21.37
CA GLU A 101 -7.29 -18.08 21.32
C GLU A 101 -6.72 -18.10 19.88
N SER A 102 -7.51 -18.60 18.92
CA SER A 102 -7.09 -18.74 17.53
C SER A 102 -7.80 -17.80 16.57
N PHE A 103 -9.00 -17.30 16.90
CA PHE A 103 -9.81 -16.51 15.97
C PHE A 103 -9.78 -15.00 16.31
N TRP A 104 -9.61 -14.19 15.27
CA TRP A 104 -9.60 -12.73 15.39
C TRP A 104 -10.32 -12.04 14.23
N LEU A 105 -10.89 -10.89 14.54
CA LEU A 105 -11.44 -9.96 13.55
C LEU A 105 -10.63 -8.68 13.53
N GLY A 106 -10.68 -7.95 12.44
CA GLY A 106 -10.11 -6.63 12.34
C GLY A 106 -11.01 -5.69 11.56
N ALA A 107 -11.04 -4.43 11.98
CA ALA A 107 -11.69 -3.36 11.25
C ALA A 107 -10.71 -2.21 11.10
N GLY A 108 -10.76 -1.50 9.99
CA GLY A 108 -9.84 -0.40 9.77
C GLY A 108 -10.26 0.51 8.65
N TYR A 109 -9.49 1.56 8.51
CA TYR A 109 -9.72 2.60 7.54
C TYR A 109 -8.39 3.10 7.00
N ASN A 110 -8.27 3.16 5.67
CA ASN A 110 -7.16 3.79 4.99
C ASN A 110 -7.67 5.00 4.20
N HIS A 111 -6.98 6.11 4.35
CA HIS A 111 -7.19 7.34 3.61
C HIS A 111 -6.05 7.48 2.59
N LEU A 112 -6.39 7.51 1.30
CA LEU A 112 -5.43 7.71 0.22
C LEU A 112 -5.49 9.17 -0.23
N MET A 113 -4.35 9.84 -0.28
CA MET A 113 -4.19 11.22 -0.71
C MET A 113 -3.14 11.34 -1.81
N GLN A 114 -3.24 12.40 -2.61
CA GLN A 114 -2.22 12.80 -3.57
C GLN A 114 -2.15 14.33 -3.56
N VAL A 115 -0.96 14.91 -3.37
CA VAL A 115 -0.76 16.38 -3.31
C VAL A 115 -1.70 17.06 -2.28
N GLY A 116 -1.97 16.39 -1.16
CA GLY A 116 -2.87 16.91 -0.12
C GLY A 116 -4.36 16.78 -0.40
N GLU A 117 -4.76 16.32 -1.59
CA GLU A 117 -6.15 16.03 -1.93
C GLU A 117 -6.49 14.57 -1.61
N THR A 118 -7.68 14.32 -1.08
CA THR A 118 -8.19 12.95 -0.91
C THR A 118 -8.47 12.34 -2.27
N VAL A 119 -7.92 11.14 -2.51
CA VAL A 119 -8.18 10.34 -3.71
C VAL A 119 -9.14 9.20 -3.40
N GLN A 120 -8.99 8.53 -2.25
CA GLN A 120 -9.87 7.43 -1.87
C GLN A 120 -10.10 7.30 -0.37
N TYR A 121 -11.33 6.94 -0.02
CA TYR A 121 -11.72 6.40 1.28
C TYR A 121 -11.71 4.87 1.18
N ARG A 122 -10.96 4.20 2.05
CA ARG A 122 -10.80 2.74 1.99
C ARG A 122 -11.07 2.07 3.33
N PRO A 123 -12.33 1.92 3.75
CA PRO A 123 -12.65 1.06 4.88
C PRO A 123 -12.31 -0.39 4.55
N LEU A 124 -11.87 -1.13 5.55
CA LEU A 124 -11.49 -2.53 5.41
C LEU A 124 -11.90 -3.36 6.63
N PHE A 125 -12.15 -4.63 6.36
CA PHE A 125 -12.43 -5.64 7.36
C PHE A 125 -11.47 -6.81 7.16
N LYS A 126 -11.11 -7.45 8.26
CA LYS A 126 -10.25 -8.61 8.30
C LYS A 126 -10.87 -9.68 9.16
N ILE A 127 -10.65 -10.91 8.74
CA ILE A 127 -10.94 -12.11 9.50
C ILE A 127 -9.69 -12.97 9.45
N GLY A 128 -9.30 -13.55 10.58
CA GLY A 128 -8.15 -14.43 10.59
C GLY A 128 -8.20 -15.50 11.67
N TYR A 129 -7.38 -16.51 11.43
CA TYR A 129 -7.21 -17.68 12.26
C TYR A 129 -5.72 -17.97 12.44
N ASP A 130 -5.27 -17.95 13.68
CA ASP A 130 -3.92 -18.26 14.10
C ASP A 130 -3.90 -19.73 14.56
N PHE A 131 -3.13 -20.56 13.85
CA PHE A 131 -2.92 -21.97 14.18
C PHE A 131 -1.80 -22.11 15.22
N GLU A 132 -1.89 -23.15 16.04
CA GLU A 132 -0.94 -23.43 17.13
C GLU A 132 0.49 -23.65 16.63
N GLN A 133 0.67 -24.10 15.38
CA GLN A 133 1.96 -24.38 14.77
C GLN A 133 2.68 -23.11 14.25
N GLY A 134 2.26 -21.91 14.67
CA GLY A 134 2.81 -20.64 14.20
C GLY A 134 2.34 -20.25 12.78
N LEU A 135 1.39 -20.97 12.19
CA LEU A 135 0.76 -20.56 10.95
C LEU A 135 -0.37 -19.58 11.25
N SER A 136 -0.61 -18.60 10.38
CA SER A 136 -1.82 -17.77 10.45
C SER A 136 -2.40 -17.55 9.06
N LEU A 137 -3.71 -17.70 8.96
CA LEU A 137 -4.47 -17.43 7.74
C LEU A 137 -5.35 -16.21 7.98
N SER A 138 -5.36 -15.28 7.03
CA SER A 138 -6.27 -14.15 7.10
C SER A 138 -6.84 -13.80 5.73
N HIS A 139 -8.06 -13.27 5.77
CA HIS A 139 -8.71 -12.67 4.63
C HIS A 139 -9.01 -11.21 4.94
N ARG A 140 -8.77 -10.33 3.96
CA ARG A 140 -9.09 -8.91 4.03
C ARG A 140 -10.09 -8.55 2.94
N THR A 141 -11.16 -7.88 3.32
CA THR A 141 -12.07 -7.20 2.39
C THR A 141 -11.84 -5.71 2.51
N ARG A 142 -11.71 -4.99 1.39
CA ARG A 142 -11.55 -3.54 1.37
C ARG A 142 -12.55 -2.94 0.39
N ILE A 143 -13.18 -1.83 0.75
CA ILE A 143 -14.03 -1.09 -0.19
C ILE A 143 -13.23 0.14 -0.63
N GLU A 144 -13.20 0.45 -1.92
CA GLU A 144 -12.49 1.61 -2.44
C GLU A 144 -13.50 2.63 -2.97
N VAL A 145 -13.64 3.75 -2.26
CA VAL A 145 -14.54 4.85 -2.61
C VAL A 145 -13.69 6.02 -3.09
N TYR A 146 -13.82 6.38 -4.36
CA TYR A 146 -13.03 7.45 -4.98
C TYR A 146 -13.61 8.82 -4.63
N ALA A 147 -12.74 9.75 -4.25
CA ALA A 147 -13.06 11.14 -4.04
C ALA A 147 -12.83 11.89 -5.36
N GLN A 148 -13.84 11.97 -6.23
CA GLN A 148 -13.82 12.89 -7.36
C GLN A 148 -15.18 13.54 -7.52
N ASN A 149 -15.15 14.86 -7.78
CA ASN A 149 -16.29 15.73 -8.03
C ASN A 149 -17.30 15.06 -8.98
N ASP A 150 -18.55 15.02 -8.53
CA ASP A 150 -19.78 14.74 -9.28
C ASP A 150 -20.12 13.30 -9.72
N ARG A 151 -19.31 12.26 -9.49
CA ARG A 151 -19.75 10.86 -9.75
C ARG A 151 -19.21 9.86 -8.72
N TRP A 152 -20.10 9.42 -7.84
CA TRP A 152 -19.87 8.35 -6.87
C TRP A 152 -19.77 6.99 -7.60
N GLU A 153 -18.60 6.66 -8.12
CA GLU A 153 -18.32 5.33 -8.65
C GLU A 153 -17.78 4.43 -7.53
N ASN A 154 -18.68 3.64 -6.91
CA ASN A 154 -18.31 2.64 -5.93
C ASN A 154 -17.74 1.40 -6.64
N LYS A 155 -16.45 1.11 -6.44
CA LYS A 155 -15.83 -0.15 -6.90
C LYS A 155 -15.50 -1.02 -5.69
N PRO A 156 -16.31 -2.04 -5.37
CA PRO A 156 -15.91 -3.02 -4.36
C PRO A 156 -14.70 -3.79 -4.89
N ALA A 157 -13.60 -3.78 -4.14
CA ALA A 157 -12.36 -4.47 -4.50
C ALA A 157 -12.06 -5.59 -3.47
N THR A 158 -12.24 -6.84 -3.87
CA THR A 158 -11.86 -7.99 -3.03
C THR A 158 -10.34 -8.16 -3.05
N ASP A 159 -9.68 -7.98 -1.91
CA ASP A 159 -8.22 -7.83 -1.84
C ASP A 159 -7.58 -8.98 -1.04
N TYR A 160 -7.30 -10.09 -1.73
CA TYR A 160 -6.42 -11.25 -1.43
C TYR A 160 -6.56 -12.04 -0.10
N ILE A 161 -6.22 -13.34 -0.19
CA ILE A 161 -5.97 -14.24 0.95
C ILE A 161 -4.49 -14.11 1.32
N ALA A 162 -4.20 -13.87 2.61
CA ALA A 162 -2.83 -13.80 3.10
C ALA A 162 -2.53 -15.00 4.00
N LEU A 163 -1.56 -15.81 3.59
CA LEU A 163 -0.93 -16.83 4.42
C LEU A 163 0.31 -16.23 5.08
N ILE A 164 0.35 -16.22 6.40
CA ILE A 164 1.46 -15.69 7.18
C ILE A 164 2.03 -16.83 8.02
N ILE A 165 3.31 -17.15 7.79
CA ILE A 165 4.08 -18.09 8.61
C ILE A 165 4.83 -17.25 9.65
N LYS A 166 4.43 -17.37 10.93
CA LYS A 166 5.06 -16.66 12.04
C LYS A 166 6.37 -17.35 12.42
#